data_AF-A0A4D6MHX8-F1
#
_entry.id   AF-A0A4D6MHX8-F1
#
_cell.length_a   1.000
_cell.length_b   1.000
_cell.length_c   1.000
_cell.angle_alpha   90.00
_cell.angle_beta   90.00
_cell.angle_gamma   90.00
#
_symmetry.space_group_name_H-M   'P 1'
#
loop_
_entity.id
_entity.type
_entity.pdbx_description
1 polymer ?
#
loop_
_entity_poly.entity_id
_entity_poly.type
_entity_poly.pdbx_seq_one_letter_code
_entity_poly.pdbx_strand_id
1 'polypeptide(L)' 'MISHFLTVRTKSKFVFAGPSKSTEILLRYIDPEQLPVKYDGLSKDGEFTNTDVVTEITVRQASKPTVEFPVTEI' A
#
# COMPACT_ATOMS: atom_id res chain seq x y z
N MET A 1 -1.81 -2.84 19.00
CA MET A 1 -3.03 -2.09 19.34
C MET A 1 -3.35 -1.17 18.17
N ILE A 2 -4.57 -1.19 17.63
CA ILE A 2 -4.92 -0.35 16.48
C ILE A 2 -4.98 1.12 16.93
N SER A 3 -4.51 2.03 16.07
CA SER A 3 -4.33 3.45 16.41
C SER A 3 -5.60 4.09 16.99
N HIS A 4 -5.41 4.90 18.04
CA HIS A 4 -6.48 5.71 18.66
C HIS A 4 -7.04 6.78 17.70
N PHE A 5 -6.31 7.11 16.64
CA PHE A 5 -6.69 8.14 15.67
C PHE A 5 -7.59 7.61 14.54
N LEU A 6 -7.92 6.31 14.51
CA LEU A 6 -8.82 5.75 13.50
C LEU A 6 -10.28 5.96 13.90
N THR A 7 -11.06 6.55 13.00
CA THR A 7 -12.52 6.70 13.18
C THR A 7 -13.23 5.35 13.11
N VAL A 8 -14.45 5.25 13.66
CA VAL A 8 -15.28 4.03 13.60
C VAL A 8 -15.45 3.54 12.16
N ARG A 9 -15.72 4.46 11.21
CA ARG A 9 -15.84 4.16 9.78
C ARG A 9 -14.55 3.61 9.16
N THR A 10 -13.39 4.00 9.67
CA THR A 10 -12.11 3.49 9.16
C THR A 10 -11.83 2.11 9.75
N LYS A 11 -12.11 1.93 11.05
CA LYS A 11 -11.99 0.64 11.73
C LYS A 11 -12.84 -0.45 11.08
N SER A 12 -14.05 -0.11 10.61
CA SER A 12 -14.96 -1.06 9.95
C SER A 12 -14.48 -1.56 8.57
N LYS A 13 -13.43 -0.96 8.00
CA LYS A 13 -12.84 -1.39 6.72
C LYS A 13 -11.73 -2.42 6.89
N PHE A 14 -11.26 -2.66 8.11
CA PHE A 14 -10.21 -3.65 8.36
C PHE A 14 -10.81 -5.05 8.52
N VAL A 15 -10.19 -6.03 7.88
CA VAL A 15 -10.47 -7.45 8.06
C VAL A 15 -9.25 -8.07 8.75
N PHE A 16 -9.49 -8.77 9.85
CA PHE A 16 -8.44 -9.50 10.56
C PHE A 16 -8.53 -10.98 10.18
N ALA A 17 -7.47 -11.50 9.55
CA ALA A 17 -7.37 -12.88 9.15
C ALA A 17 -6.37 -13.62 10.05
N GLY A 18 -6.77 -14.77 10.58
CA GLY A 18 -5.83 -15.69 11.22
C GLY A 18 -4.87 -16.30 10.19
N PRO A 19 -3.67 -16.78 10.59
CA PRO A 19 -2.66 -17.29 9.67
C PRO A 19 -3.19 -18.36 8.71
N SER A 20 -4.03 -19.28 9.22
CA SER A 20 -4.65 -20.37 8.45
C SER A 20 -5.69 -19.93 7.43
N LYS A 21 -6.26 -18.73 7.55
CA LYS A 21 -7.31 -18.20 6.66
C LYS A 21 -6.86 -16.99 5.85
N SER A 22 -5.60 -16.58 6.01
CA SER A 22 -5.06 -15.37 5.38
C SER A 22 -5.17 -15.42 3.85
N THR A 23 -4.74 -16.53 3.25
CA THR A 23 -4.83 -16.81 1.82
C THR A 23 -6.25 -16.73 1.29
N GLU A 24 -7.19 -17.48 1.89
CA GLU A 24 -8.60 -17.51 1.49
C GLU A 24 -9.22 -16.11 1.54
N ILE A 25 -8.91 -15.34 2.59
CA ILE A 25 -9.42 -13.98 2.76
C ILE A 25 -8.81 -13.03 1.73
N LEU A 26 -7.51 -13.13 1.44
CA LEU A 26 -6.86 -12.28 0.44
C LEU A 26 -7.44 -12.51 -0.95
N LEU A 27 -7.61 -13.76 -1.36
CA LEU A 27 -8.21 -14.14 -2.65
C LEU A 27 -9.68 -13.71 -2.80
N ARG A 28 -10.37 -13.40 -1.71
CA ARG A 28 -11.75 -12.86 -1.74
C ARG A 28 -11.81 -11.40 -2.16
N TYR A 29 -10.73 -10.65 -1.99
CA TYR A 29 -10.68 -9.20 -2.23
C TYR A 29 -9.69 -8.78 -3.31
N ILE A 30 -8.73 -9.65 -3.65
CA ILE A 30 -7.63 -9.36 -4.57
C ILE A 30 -7.60 -10.49 -5.60
N ASP A 31 -7.49 -10.12 -6.88
CA ASP A 31 -7.35 -11.09 -7.96
C ASP A 31 -6.05 -11.89 -7.81
N PRO A 32 -6.05 -13.20 -8.11
CA PRO A 32 -4.90 -14.04 -7.87
C PRO A 32 -3.67 -13.60 -8.68
N GLU A 33 -3.86 -12.97 -9.83
CA GLU A 33 -2.78 -12.42 -10.68
C GLU A 33 -1.99 -11.28 -10.02
N GLN A 34 -2.60 -10.56 -9.10
CA GLN A 34 -1.96 -9.46 -8.37
C GLN A 34 -1.40 -9.91 -7.02
N LEU A 35 -1.83 -11.08 -6.55
CA LEU A 35 -1.43 -11.61 -5.26
C LEU A 35 -0.08 -12.36 -5.37
N PRO A 36 0.89 -12.09 -4.49
CA PRO A 36 2.17 -12.79 -4.48
C PRO A 36 2.05 -14.30 -4.25
N VAL A 37 2.98 -15.07 -4.82
CA VAL A 37 3.07 -16.53 -4.62
C VAL A 37 3.13 -16.94 -3.14
N LYS A 38 3.74 -16.11 -2.27
CA LYS A 38 3.79 -16.36 -0.82
C LYS A 38 2.43 -16.42 -0.13
N TYR A 39 1.38 -15.90 -0.77
CA TYR A 39 -0.01 -15.96 -0.34
C TYR A 39 -0.86 -16.77 -1.33
N ASP A 40 -0.28 -17.78 -1.98
CA ASP A 40 -0.95 -18.66 -2.97
C ASP A 40 -1.52 -17.93 -4.19
N GLY A 41 -0.96 -16.77 -4.52
CA GLY A 41 -1.29 -16.04 -5.72
C GLY A 41 -0.40 -16.39 -6.92
N LEU A 42 -0.73 -15.82 -8.08
CA LEU A 42 -0.07 -16.03 -9.36
C LEU A 42 0.97 -14.93 -9.68
N SER A 43 1.05 -13.87 -8.86
CA SER A 43 1.97 -12.76 -9.13
C SER A 43 3.41 -13.15 -8.83
N LYS A 44 4.23 -13.12 -9.89
CA LYS A 44 5.67 -13.42 -9.84
C LYS A 44 6.49 -12.18 -9.48
N ASP A 45 5.90 -10.99 -9.56
CA ASP A 45 6.56 -9.69 -9.36
C ASP A 45 6.71 -9.31 -7.88
N GLY A 46 6.73 -10.30 -6.99
CA GLY A 46 6.74 -10.14 -5.54
C GLY A 46 8.13 -10.17 -4.87
N GLU A 47 9.20 -10.30 -5.63
CA GLU A 47 10.54 -9.99 -5.13
C GLU A 47 10.77 -8.49 -5.26
N PHE A 48 10.67 -7.78 -4.14
CA PHE A 48 10.83 -6.33 -4.02
C PHE A 48 12.06 -5.79 -4.76
N THR A 49 11.92 -5.46 -6.05
CA THR A 49 12.88 -4.62 -6.76
C THR A 49 12.58 -3.17 -6.37
N ASN A 50 13.14 -2.76 -5.23
CA ASN A 50 13.20 -1.35 -4.82
C ASN A 50 13.99 -0.57 -5.88
N THR A 51 13.30 -0.02 -6.88
CA THR A 51 13.92 0.85 -7.88
C THR A 51 13.04 2.04 -8.25
N ASP A 52 12.31 2.60 -7.27
CA ASP A 52 12.01 4.01 -7.37
C ASP A 52 11.92 4.65 -5.98
N VAL A 53 12.67 5.73 -5.78
CA VAL A 53 12.59 6.53 -4.55
C VAL A 53 11.32 7.36 -4.66
N VAL A 54 10.18 6.73 -4.34
CA VAL A 54 8.90 7.43 -4.30
C VAL A 54 8.87 8.28 -3.03
N THR A 55 8.97 9.60 -3.21
CA THR A 55 8.78 10.56 -2.11
C THR A 55 7.29 10.88 -1.96
N GLU A 56 6.67 10.38 -0.89
CA GLU A 56 5.28 10.70 -0.53
C GLU A 56 5.24 11.98 0.33
N ILE A 57 4.45 12.98 -0.09
CA ILE A 57 4.26 14.23 0.66
C ILE A 57 2.78 14.42 1.08
N THR A 58 2.56 14.57 2.39
CA THR A 58 1.21 14.81 2.94
C THR A 58 0.85 16.30 2.86
N VAL A 59 -0.01 16.66 1.91
CA VAL A 59 -0.46 18.05 1.69
C VAL A 59 -1.56 18.45 2.69
N ARG A 60 -1.37 19.58 3.39
CA ARG A 60 -2.37 20.12 4.34
C ARG A 60 -3.31 21.12 3.64
N GLN A 61 -4.53 21.29 4.16
CA GLN A 61 -5.45 22.32 3.67
C GLN A 61 -4.80 23.71 3.74
N ALA A 62 -4.90 24.47 2.65
CA ALA A 62 -4.24 25.77 2.39
C ALA A 62 -2.71 25.77 2.21
N SER A 63 -2.05 24.60 2.07
CA SER A 63 -0.63 24.54 1.70
C SER A 63 -0.43 24.55 0.16
N LYS A 64 0.62 25.23 -0.31
CA LYS A 64 1.07 25.22 -1.71
C LYS A 64 2.45 24.55 -1.77
N PRO A 65 2.55 23.23 -2.04
CA PRO A 65 3.84 22.60 -2.25
C PRO A 65 4.40 22.99 -3.63
N THR A 66 5.68 23.37 -3.67
CA THR A 66 6.42 23.65 -4.90
C THR A 66 7.41 22.54 -5.12
N VAL A 67 7.42 21.97 -6.32
CA VAL A 67 8.40 20.95 -6.74
C VAL A 67 9.47 21.66 -7.55
N GLU A 68 10.73 21.56 -7.12
CA GLU A 68 11.87 22.12 -7.83
C GLU A 68 12.51 21.06 -8.70
N PHE A 69 12.69 21.37 -9.99
CA PHE A 69 13.39 20.52 -10.93
C PHE A 69 14.79 21.11 -11.17
N PRO A 70 15.87 20.40 -10.81
CA PRO A 70 17.22 20.88 -11.09
C PRO A 70 17.45 20.88 -12.61
N VAL A 71 17.62 22.07 -13.19
CA VAL A 71 18.01 22.23 -14.61
C VAL A 71 19.51 22.53 -14.62
N THR A 72 20.28 21.77 -15.41
CA THR A 72 21.68 22.09 -15.69
C THR A 72 21.71 22.84 -17.02
N GLU A 73 22.04 24.13 -16.99
CA GLU A 73 22.35 24.89 -18.21
C GLU A 73 23.73 24.44 -18.71
N ILE A 74 23.81 24.04 -19.98
CA ILE A 74 25.06 23.65 -20.66
C ILE A 74 25.77 24.90 -21.15
#